data_AF-A0A5E4ZM88-F1
#
_entry.id   AF-A0A5E4ZM88-F1
#
_cell.length_a   1.000
_cell.length_b   1.000
_cell.length_c   1.000
_cell.angle_alpha   90.00
_cell.angle_beta   90.00
_cell.angle_gamma   90.00
#
_symmetry.space_group_name_H-M   'P 1'
#
loop_
_entity.id
_entity.type
_entity.pdbx_description
1 polymer ?
#
loop_
_entity_poly.entity_id
_entity_poly.type
_entity_poly.pdbx_seq_one_letter_code
_entity_poly.pdbx_strand_id
1 'polypeptide(L)'
;MIPGISGSRIGATTETASGIAPGQRLTSVLAEFEAEVQRSAPGSAQLTRLVDWLEMAVLHPENWRYLRLGFKDGEARRSIAEHLARAHLATFAVGVEHLQDSAFSAQLGTLAPRLLGALTQDVRDGIVGRWSAGDAAALEVTDKQYFAMEVPGTGFRCALIGNVFGPGALCLTQREATDLLLAHLGDGATTVLQALRRVAGRNPVTAGQLLHAVIGADGSLLPELDAAEIRPLVASILETLRPEARSVAFREPFARLFNWLRDDASAAALRKEMARILADQAGDLAPQAIRVHDGNIVAPDDMRVQHSYKVGIQHSLAALHFRDANAPMEAAIQYISAGIRLREAGDAAIADELMMRGEAQLLSVLGAARYQDVGDIVRPLIDACRADYVAIERISRFCATVFESQGRMLSAASIHDAVVACLPGTLESGIDADVQAMQRAQAFHLRQVRQHYGSGGLGAAPDNVSTLIRSVVHARVQTLMPQERLAGPNYVIHLDAAQAMFLNEPFDSRWLLLRVSRDGTDETTYHVVSEHAKREMLAHTTMHPQRERPLDASDFIDGAQALELLLSARPVDASVVSGAGSKAPSSPLSASASQIAGTR
;
A
#
# COMPACT_ATOMS: atom_id res chain seq x y z
N MET A 1 4.51 -50.78 49.59
CA MET A 1 5.28 -49.59 49.17
C MET A 1 4.30 -48.44 49.00
N ILE A 2 4.52 -47.36 49.75
CA ILE A 2 3.94 -46.01 49.60
C ILE A 2 4.84 -45.25 48.57
N PRO A 3 4.46 -44.13 47.88
CA PRO A 3 3.25 -43.27 47.91
C PRO A 3 2.62 -43.08 46.50
N GLY A 4 1.49 -42.41 46.25
CA GLY A 4 0.67 -41.46 47.00
C GLY A 4 -0.04 -40.57 45.97
N ILE A 5 -1.22 -41.00 45.51
CA ILE A 5 -2.09 -40.19 44.65
C ILE A 5 -2.93 -39.33 45.58
N SER A 6 -2.49 -38.08 45.77
CA SER A 6 -3.28 -37.07 46.45
C SER A 6 -4.46 -36.73 45.54
N GLY A 7 -5.64 -37.27 45.88
CA GLY A 7 -6.89 -36.86 45.23
C GLY A 7 -7.12 -35.38 45.48
N SER A 8 -7.12 -34.58 44.41
CA SER A 8 -7.54 -33.18 44.48
C SER A 8 -9.00 -33.14 44.89
N ARG A 9 -9.24 -32.55 46.06
CA ARG A 9 -10.56 -32.34 46.67
C ARG A 9 -11.31 -31.30 45.84
N ILE A 10 -12.00 -31.73 44.80
CA ILE A 10 -13.00 -30.91 44.12
C ILE A 10 -14.34 -31.59 44.36
N GLY A 11 -15.01 -31.17 45.44
CA GLY A 11 -16.32 -31.67 45.81
C GLY A 11 -16.42 -32.06 47.29
N ALA A 12 -16.38 -31.07 48.18
CA ALA A 12 -17.06 -31.12 49.49
C ALA A 12 -16.87 -29.80 50.25
N THR A 13 -17.59 -28.75 49.84
CA THR A 13 -17.98 -27.63 50.74
C THR A 13 -19.37 -27.13 50.36
N THR A 14 -20.34 -28.06 50.30
CA THR A 14 -21.75 -27.73 50.54
C THR A 14 -22.04 -27.89 52.02
N GLU A 15 -21.42 -27.07 52.86
CA GLU A 15 -21.84 -26.90 54.26
C GLU A 15 -21.81 -25.41 54.63
N THR A 16 -23.02 -24.85 54.73
CA THR A 16 -23.44 -23.76 55.62
C THR A 16 -22.41 -22.68 55.97
N ALA A 17 -22.39 -21.60 55.19
CA ALA A 17 -21.87 -20.30 55.63
C ALA A 17 -22.89 -19.19 55.29
N SER A 18 -24.00 -19.13 56.03
CA SER A 18 -25.06 -18.13 55.85
C SER A 18 -24.70 -16.74 56.42
N GLY A 19 -23.46 -16.28 56.25
CA GLY A 19 -23.00 -15.01 56.81
C GLY A 19 -21.92 -14.29 56.02
N ILE A 20 -21.46 -14.83 54.89
CA ILE A 20 -20.43 -14.20 54.06
C ILE A 20 -21.11 -13.30 53.04
N ALA A 21 -20.71 -12.03 52.96
CA ALA A 21 -21.25 -11.10 51.99
C ALA A 21 -21.04 -11.67 50.56
N PRO A 22 -22.02 -11.56 49.64
CA PRO A 22 -21.93 -12.17 48.30
C PRO A 22 -20.63 -11.85 47.54
N GLY A 23 -20.09 -10.64 47.69
CA GLY A 23 -18.79 -10.25 47.11
C GLY A 23 -17.60 -11.04 47.67
N GLN A 24 -17.57 -11.30 48.98
CA GLN A 24 -16.48 -12.05 49.63
C GLN A 24 -16.45 -13.53 49.20
N ARG A 25 -17.63 -14.13 48.96
CA ARG A 25 -17.72 -15.51 48.46
C ARG A 25 -17.10 -15.64 47.07
N LEU A 26 -17.41 -14.69 46.19
CA LEU A 26 -16.87 -14.66 44.83
C LEU A 26 -15.35 -14.44 44.83
N THR A 27 -14.83 -13.56 45.71
CA THR A 27 -13.39 -13.35 45.88
C THR A 27 -12.67 -14.63 46.32
N SER A 28 -13.24 -15.40 47.26
CA SER A 28 -12.64 -16.68 47.67
C SER A 28 -12.62 -17.71 46.55
N VAL A 29 -13.69 -17.80 45.76
CA VAL A 29 -13.77 -18.68 44.58
C VAL A 29 -12.71 -18.31 43.55
N LEU A 30 -12.52 -17.01 43.28
CA LEU A 30 -11.49 -16.53 42.36
C LEU A 30 -10.09 -16.88 42.87
N ALA A 31 -9.78 -16.65 44.14
CA ALA A 31 -8.47 -16.99 44.70
C ALA A 31 -8.15 -18.50 44.59
N GLU A 32 -9.15 -19.37 44.81
CA GLU A 32 -9.01 -20.81 44.62
C GLU A 32 -8.83 -21.19 43.14
N PHE A 33 -9.58 -20.54 42.25
CA PHE A 33 -9.44 -20.71 40.80
C PHE A 33 -8.01 -20.37 40.34
N GLU A 34 -7.51 -19.19 40.71
CA GLU A 34 -6.18 -18.72 40.32
C GLU A 34 -5.07 -19.67 40.80
N ALA A 35 -5.15 -20.12 42.05
CA ALA A 35 -4.19 -21.05 42.63
C ALA A 35 -4.16 -22.40 41.89
N GLU A 36 -5.31 -22.88 41.40
CA GLU A 36 -5.39 -24.15 40.69
C GLU A 36 -5.02 -24.03 39.20
N VAL A 37 -5.33 -22.90 38.56
CA VAL A 37 -4.85 -22.61 37.19
C VAL A 37 -3.33 -22.60 37.16
N GLN A 38 -2.66 -21.98 38.13
CA GLN A 38 -1.20 -21.95 38.22
C GLN A 38 -0.54 -23.34 38.38
N ARG A 39 -1.27 -24.32 38.94
CA ARG A 39 -0.80 -25.71 39.08
C ARG A 39 -1.15 -26.59 37.88
N SER A 40 -1.96 -26.09 36.96
CA SER A 40 -2.48 -26.86 35.83
C SER A 40 -1.56 -26.80 34.62
N ALA A 41 -1.51 -27.90 33.85
CA ALA A 41 -0.83 -27.94 32.57
C ALA A 41 -1.73 -27.38 31.44
N PRO A 42 -1.14 -26.77 30.39
CA PRO A 42 -1.87 -26.38 29.18
C PRO A 42 -2.65 -27.55 28.58
N GLY A 43 -3.84 -27.29 28.03
CA GLY A 43 -4.67 -28.33 27.40
C GLY A 43 -5.27 -29.37 28.34
N SER A 44 -5.02 -29.29 29.65
CA SER A 44 -5.53 -30.30 30.60
C SER A 44 -7.06 -30.24 30.76
N ALA A 45 -7.68 -31.41 30.92
CA ALA A 45 -9.11 -31.50 31.27
C ALA A 45 -9.45 -30.82 32.60
N GLN A 46 -8.44 -30.59 33.45
CA GLN A 46 -8.57 -29.84 34.69
C GLN A 46 -8.95 -28.37 34.43
N LEU A 47 -8.34 -27.72 33.43
CA LEU A 47 -8.68 -26.34 33.07
C LEU A 47 -10.12 -26.22 32.59
N THR A 48 -10.62 -27.17 31.79
CA THR A 48 -12.03 -27.21 31.36
C THR A 48 -12.97 -27.31 32.57
N ARG A 49 -12.69 -28.23 33.52
CA ARG A 49 -13.50 -28.37 34.74
C ARG A 49 -13.47 -27.12 35.61
N LEU A 50 -12.32 -26.44 35.70
CA LEU A 50 -12.19 -25.21 36.47
C LEU A 50 -13.02 -24.08 35.86
N VAL A 51 -13.05 -23.95 34.53
CA VAL A 51 -13.91 -22.98 33.83
C VAL A 51 -15.37 -23.29 34.10
N ASP A 52 -15.82 -24.54 33.90
CA ASP A 52 -17.21 -24.93 34.16
C ASP A 52 -17.61 -24.67 35.62
N TRP A 53 -16.70 -24.93 36.56
CA TRP A 53 -16.92 -24.65 37.98
C TRP A 53 -17.05 -23.14 38.25
N LEU A 54 -16.15 -22.32 37.70
CA LEU A 54 -16.19 -20.87 37.85
C LEU A 54 -17.46 -20.27 37.23
N GLU A 55 -17.88 -20.76 36.07
CA GLU A 55 -19.17 -20.42 35.45
C GLU A 55 -20.34 -20.71 36.40
N MET A 56 -20.39 -21.91 36.97
CA MET A 56 -21.45 -22.29 37.91
C MET A 56 -21.44 -21.43 39.18
N ALA A 57 -20.25 -21.02 39.65
CA ALA A 57 -20.12 -20.10 40.77
C ALA A 57 -20.67 -18.70 40.43
N VAL A 58 -20.43 -18.18 39.22
CA VAL A 58 -21.03 -16.93 38.74
C VAL A 58 -22.55 -17.06 38.61
N LEU A 59 -23.03 -18.22 38.15
CA LEU A 59 -24.44 -18.55 38.03
C LEU A 59 -25.13 -18.86 39.37
N HIS A 60 -24.42 -18.79 40.50
CA HIS A 60 -25.08 -18.88 41.80
C HIS A 60 -25.99 -17.64 42.00
N PRO A 61 -27.25 -17.79 42.46
CA PRO A 61 -28.20 -16.67 42.57
C PRO A 61 -27.70 -15.46 43.35
N GLU A 62 -26.99 -15.69 44.45
CA GLU A 62 -26.43 -14.63 45.30
C GLU A 62 -25.30 -13.85 44.62
N ASN A 63 -24.37 -14.57 43.98
CA ASN A 63 -23.25 -13.97 43.26
C ASN A 63 -23.75 -13.20 42.03
N TRP A 64 -24.72 -13.76 41.30
CA TRP A 64 -25.32 -13.09 40.17
C TRP A 64 -26.10 -11.83 40.57
N ARG A 65 -26.81 -11.85 41.70
CA ARG A 65 -27.54 -10.66 42.18
C ARG A 65 -26.59 -9.48 42.40
N TYR A 66 -25.37 -9.77 42.86
CA TYR A 66 -24.31 -8.78 43.00
C TYR A 66 -23.73 -8.35 41.64
N LEU A 67 -23.35 -9.32 40.79
CA LEU A 67 -22.72 -9.05 39.49
C LEU A 67 -23.64 -8.36 38.48
N ARG A 68 -24.94 -8.69 38.48
CA ARG A 68 -25.93 -8.18 37.50
C ARG A 68 -25.96 -6.66 37.42
N LEU A 69 -25.69 -5.97 38.53
CA LEU A 69 -25.69 -4.49 38.58
C LEU A 69 -24.66 -3.86 37.63
N GLY A 70 -23.60 -4.60 37.27
CA GLY A 70 -22.57 -4.13 36.35
C GLY A 70 -22.85 -4.38 34.87
N PHE A 71 -23.96 -5.05 34.52
CA PHE A 71 -24.28 -5.41 33.14
C PHE A 71 -25.62 -4.81 32.68
N LYS A 72 -25.73 -4.51 31.38
CA LYS A 72 -26.93 -3.96 30.74
C LYS A 72 -28.12 -4.93 30.87
N ASP A 73 -29.32 -4.37 31.04
CA ASP A 73 -30.55 -5.15 31.03
C ASP A 73 -30.81 -5.76 29.64
N GLY A 74 -31.06 -7.07 29.59
CA GLY A 74 -31.30 -7.82 28.35
C GLY A 74 -30.19 -8.83 27.99
N GLU A 75 -29.02 -8.74 28.63
CA GLU A 75 -27.94 -9.69 28.40
C GLU A 75 -28.23 -11.07 28.99
N ALA A 76 -27.90 -12.11 28.24
CA ALA A 76 -28.13 -13.48 28.68
C ALA A 76 -27.17 -13.86 29.81
N ARG A 77 -27.71 -14.07 31.02
CA ARG A 77 -26.98 -14.46 32.24
C ARG A 77 -25.92 -15.55 32.01
N ARG A 78 -26.28 -16.61 31.27
CA ARG A 78 -25.37 -17.72 30.97
C ARG A 78 -24.20 -17.29 30.09
N SER A 79 -24.47 -16.46 29.09
CA SER A 79 -23.43 -15.90 28.21
C SER A 79 -22.43 -15.07 29.01
N ILE A 80 -22.89 -14.17 29.88
CA ILE A 80 -22.01 -13.35 30.72
C ILE A 80 -21.11 -14.22 31.60
N ALA A 81 -21.66 -15.25 32.26
CA ALA A 81 -20.89 -16.14 33.11
C ALA A 81 -19.77 -16.87 32.32
N GLU A 82 -20.09 -17.41 31.15
CA GLU A 82 -19.14 -18.09 30.26
C GLU A 82 -18.02 -17.16 29.79
N HIS A 83 -18.36 -15.91 29.41
CA HIS A 83 -17.37 -14.94 28.97
C HIS A 83 -16.49 -14.44 30.12
N LEU A 84 -17.05 -14.20 31.32
CA LEU A 84 -16.28 -13.80 32.50
C LEU A 84 -15.25 -14.87 32.89
N ALA A 85 -15.68 -16.12 33.00
CA ALA A 85 -14.80 -17.23 33.38
C ALA A 85 -13.65 -17.42 32.36
N ARG A 86 -13.96 -17.43 31.06
CA ARG A 86 -12.96 -17.59 30.00
C ARG A 86 -12.05 -16.36 29.86
N ALA A 87 -12.57 -15.15 29.99
CA ALA A 87 -11.77 -13.94 29.91
C ALA A 87 -10.78 -13.82 31.07
N HIS A 88 -11.18 -14.27 32.26
CA HIS A 88 -10.30 -14.34 33.41
C HIS A 88 -9.26 -15.45 33.26
N LEU A 89 -9.65 -16.64 32.77
CA LEU A 89 -8.69 -17.67 32.39
C LEU A 89 -7.64 -17.17 31.38
N ALA A 90 -8.06 -16.36 30.40
CA ALA A 90 -7.19 -15.80 29.37
C ALA A 90 -6.16 -14.78 29.89
N THR A 91 -6.21 -14.43 31.19
CA THR A 91 -5.13 -13.63 31.81
C THR A 91 -3.90 -14.47 32.18
N PHE A 92 -4.05 -15.80 32.23
CA PHE A 92 -2.97 -16.73 32.53
C PHE A 92 -2.36 -17.33 31.26
N ALA A 93 -1.05 -17.53 31.25
CA ALA A 93 -0.33 -18.11 30.11
C ALA A 93 -0.89 -19.48 29.68
N VAL A 94 -1.07 -20.39 30.65
CA VAL A 94 -1.64 -21.73 30.43
C VAL A 94 -3.11 -21.67 30.00
N GLY A 95 -3.82 -20.61 30.40
CA GLY A 95 -5.21 -20.38 30.04
C GLY A 95 -5.37 -19.95 28.59
N VAL A 96 -4.52 -19.04 28.11
CA VAL A 96 -4.49 -18.66 26.68
C VAL A 96 -4.17 -19.86 25.80
N GLU A 97 -3.13 -20.64 26.14
CA GLU A 97 -2.76 -21.84 25.39
C GLU A 97 -3.91 -22.86 25.35
N HIS A 98 -4.56 -23.10 26.48
CA HIS A 98 -5.73 -23.99 26.54
C HIS A 98 -6.88 -23.51 25.65
N LEU A 99 -7.19 -22.22 25.66
CA LEU A 99 -8.27 -21.66 24.83
C LEU A 99 -7.90 -21.70 23.34
N GLN A 100 -6.64 -21.47 22.98
CA GLN A 100 -6.12 -21.55 21.60
C GLN A 100 -6.15 -22.98 21.04
N ASP A 101 -5.87 -23.98 21.87
CA ASP A 101 -5.87 -25.39 21.48
C ASP A 101 -7.26 -26.04 21.49
N SER A 102 -8.27 -25.32 21.99
CA SER A 102 -9.66 -25.78 22.07
C SER A 102 -10.50 -25.34 20.86
N ALA A 103 -11.72 -25.86 20.76
CA ALA A 103 -12.73 -25.38 19.80
C ALA A 103 -13.07 -23.87 19.97
N PHE A 104 -12.65 -23.25 21.08
CA PHE A 104 -12.87 -21.83 21.38
C PHE A 104 -11.86 -20.88 20.71
N SER A 105 -10.81 -21.40 20.06
CA SER A 105 -9.73 -20.59 19.46
C SER A 105 -10.23 -19.45 18.57
N ALA A 106 -11.22 -19.71 17.71
CA ALA A 106 -11.82 -18.72 16.84
C ALA A 106 -12.56 -17.59 17.58
N GLN A 107 -13.06 -17.86 18.79
CA GLN A 107 -13.84 -16.93 19.61
C GLN A 107 -12.99 -16.16 20.63
N LEU A 108 -11.70 -16.49 20.78
CA LEU A 108 -10.83 -15.93 21.82
C LEU A 108 -10.83 -14.39 21.81
N GLY A 109 -10.63 -13.76 20.65
CA GLY A 109 -10.64 -12.29 20.57
C GLY A 109 -12.03 -11.66 20.53
N THR A 110 -13.11 -12.43 20.74
CA THR A 110 -14.48 -11.92 20.99
C THR A 110 -14.79 -11.78 22.48
N LEU A 111 -13.94 -12.29 23.38
CA LEU A 111 -14.16 -12.25 24.82
C LEU A 111 -14.21 -10.82 25.37
N ALA A 112 -13.13 -10.05 25.19
CA ALA A 112 -13.08 -8.66 25.66
C ALA A 112 -14.15 -7.76 25.04
N PRO A 113 -14.39 -7.79 23.71
CA PRO A 113 -15.42 -6.97 23.08
C PRO A 113 -16.84 -7.28 23.60
N ARG A 114 -17.18 -8.57 23.80
CA ARG A 114 -18.49 -8.97 24.32
C ARG A 114 -18.67 -8.54 25.78
N LEU A 115 -17.64 -8.68 26.61
CA LEU A 115 -17.70 -8.22 27.99
C LEU A 115 -17.83 -6.71 28.07
N LEU A 116 -16.95 -5.96 27.41
CA LEU A 116 -17.00 -4.48 27.39
C LEU A 116 -18.31 -3.94 26.82
N GLY A 117 -18.87 -4.61 25.81
CA GLY A 117 -20.17 -4.27 25.23
C GLY A 117 -21.35 -4.51 26.18
N ALA A 118 -21.25 -5.52 27.05
CA ALA A 118 -22.29 -5.89 28.01
C ALA A 118 -22.27 -5.06 29.30
N LEU A 119 -21.16 -4.39 29.64
CA LEU A 119 -21.05 -3.56 30.84
C LEU A 119 -21.94 -2.30 30.78
N THR A 120 -22.47 -1.88 31.93
CA THR A 120 -23.14 -0.58 32.07
C THR A 120 -22.14 0.58 31.92
N GLN A 121 -22.65 1.77 31.58
CA GLN A 121 -21.79 2.95 31.45
C GLN A 121 -21.11 3.30 32.78
N ASP A 122 -21.81 3.19 33.92
CA ASP A 122 -21.24 3.46 35.24
C ASP A 122 -20.01 2.58 35.56
N VAL A 123 -20.03 1.30 35.16
CA VAL A 123 -18.87 0.41 35.34
C VAL A 123 -17.74 0.78 34.40
N ARG A 124 -18.05 1.16 33.14
CA ARG A 124 -17.04 1.62 32.18
C ARG A 124 -16.37 2.91 32.64
N ASP A 125 -17.13 3.87 33.13
CA ASP A 125 -16.61 5.11 33.72
C ASP A 125 -15.74 4.82 34.96
N GLY A 126 -16.16 3.84 35.78
CA GLY A 126 -15.36 3.34 36.91
C GLY A 126 -14.04 2.70 36.50
N ILE A 127 -14.01 1.96 35.38
CA ILE A 127 -12.78 1.40 34.79
C ILE A 127 -11.84 2.54 34.39
N VAL A 128 -12.34 3.50 33.59
CA VAL A 128 -11.56 4.65 33.10
C VAL A 128 -11.06 5.54 34.25
N GLY A 129 -11.89 5.75 35.27
CA GLY A 129 -11.52 6.51 36.46
C GLY A 129 -10.33 5.89 37.21
N ARG A 130 -10.28 4.55 37.31
CA ARG A 130 -9.15 3.84 37.92
C ARG A 130 -7.87 3.91 37.09
N TRP A 131 -7.99 3.85 35.76
CA TRP A 131 -6.85 4.06 34.85
C TRP A 131 -6.23 5.45 35.04
N SER A 132 -7.08 6.48 35.11
CA SER A 132 -6.67 7.87 35.28
C SER A 132 -6.05 8.14 36.66
N ALA A 133 -6.50 7.41 37.69
CA ALA A 133 -5.98 7.51 39.04
C ALA A 133 -4.66 6.76 39.26
N GLY A 134 -4.19 5.99 38.28
CA GLY A 134 -2.97 5.18 38.41
C GLY A 134 -3.11 4.02 39.40
N ASP A 135 -4.30 3.44 39.52
CA ASP A 135 -4.51 2.28 40.39
C ASP A 135 -3.72 1.07 39.87
N ALA A 136 -2.74 0.62 40.66
CA ALA A 136 -1.83 -0.45 40.29
C ALA A 136 -2.53 -1.80 40.03
N ALA A 137 -3.75 -2.01 40.55
CA ALA A 137 -4.53 -3.22 40.32
C ALA A 137 -5.38 -3.16 39.04
N ALA A 138 -5.57 -1.98 38.45
CA ALA A 138 -6.50 -1.79 37.34
C ALA A 138 -6.00 -2.39 36.01
N LEU A 139 -4.69 -2.36 35.77
CA LEU A 139 -4.05 -2.81 34.53
C LEU A 139 -2.73 -3.54 34.79
N GLU A 140 -2.57 -4.68 34.14
CA GLU A 140 -1.32 -5.45 34.13
C GLU A 140 -0.96 -5.95 32.73
N VAL A 141 0.31 -6.30 32.54
CA VAL A 141 0.78 -7.02 31.35
C VAL A 141 0.99 -8.48 31.74
N THR A 142 0.29 -9.38 31.06
CA THR A 142 0.38 -10.83 31.31
C THR A 142 1.68 -11.41 30.78
N ASP A 143 2.06 -12.62 31.21
CA ASP A 143 3.25 -13.33 30.74
C ASP A 143 3.27 -13.54 29.21
N LYS A 144 2.09 -13.70 28.62
CA LYS A 144 1.90 -13.82 27.17
C LYS A 144 1.91 -12.48 26.43
N GLN A 145 2.22 -11.38 27.13
CA GLN A 145 2.28 -10.02 26.59
C GLN A 145 0.92 -9.55 26.04
N TYR A 146 -0.14 -9.74 26.84
CA TYR A 146 -1.43 -9.08 26.64
C TYR A 146 -1.68 -8.10 27.77
N PHE A 147 -2.45 -7.04 27.52
CA PHE A 147 -2.95 -6.20 28.60
C PHE A 147 -4.17 -6.87 29.23
N ALA A 148 -4.21 -6.93 30.56
CA ALA A 148 -5.37 -7.40 31.30
C ALA A 148 -5.94 -6.27 32.15
N MET A 149 -7.26 -6.13 32.10
CA MET A 149 -8.05 -5.11 32.77
C MET A 149 -8.89 -5.76 33.87
N GLU A 150 -8.90 -5.17 35.06
CA GLU A 150 -9.84 -5.57 36.11
C GLU A 150 -11.25 -5.03 35.83
N VAL A 151 -12.28 -5.84 36.07
CA VAL A 151 -13.68 -5.40 36.07
C VAL A 151 -14.04 -4.97 37.51
N PRO A 152 -14.27 -3.66 37.76
CA PRO A 152 -14.36 -3.10 39.09
C PRO A 152 -15.41 -3.79 39.97
N GLY A 153 -15.03 -4.05 41.21
CA GLY A 153 -15.94 -4.64 42.21
C GLY A 153 -16.26 -6.11 41.99
N THR A 154 -15.74 -6.77 40.95
CA THR A 154 -16.03 -8.18 40.66
C THR A 154 -14.87 -9.13 40.92
N GLY A 155 -13.64 -8.61 40.96
CA GLY A 155 -12.41 -9.42 41.03
C GLY A 155 -12.04 -10.13 39.72
N PHE A 156 -12.93 -10.16 38.73
CA PHE A 156 -12.62 -10.71 37.42
C PHE A 156 -11.67 -9.80 36.66
N ARG A 157 -10.84 -10.41 35.83
CA ARG A 157 -9.97 -9.73 34.88
C ARG A 157 -10.29 -10.16 33.47
N CYS A 158 -10.03 -9.28 32.52
CA CYS A 158 -10.27 -9.49 31.11
C CYS A 158 -9.01 -9.16 30.33
N ALA A 159 -8.42 -10.18 29.69
CA ALA A 159 -7.34 -9.95 28.73
C ALA A 159 -7.89 -9.28 27.46
N LEU A 160 -7.31 -8.14 27.09
CA LEU A 160 -7.67 -7.33 25.93
C LEU A 160 -7.10 -7.95 24.64
N ILE A 161 -7.47 -9.20 24.37
CA ILE A 161 -7.09 -9.92 23.15
C ILE A 161 -8.06 -9.51 22.04
N GLY A 162 -7.52 -8.92 20.97
CA GLY A 162 -8.29 -8.54 19.79
C GLY A 162 -7.93 -9.41 18.58
N ASN A 163 -8.92 -10.10 18.01
CA ASN A 163 -8.81 -10.77 16.70
C ASN A 163 -9.99 -10.49 15.75
N VAL A 164 -11.00 -9.74 16.20
CA VAL A 164 -12.18 -9.36 15.41
C VAL A 164 -11.91 -8.05 14.67
N PHE A 165 -12.17 -8.00 13.37
CA PHE A 165 -11.95 -6.80 12.54
C PHE A 165 -13.28 -6.09 12.24
N GLY A 166 -13.33 -4.76 12.44
CA GLY A 166 -14.51 -3.94 12.10
C GLY A 166 -14.87 -2.90 13.18
N PRO A 167 -15.95 -2.11 12.97
CA PRO A 167 -16.45 -1.16 13.95
C PRO A 167 -16.76 -1.86 15.28
N GLY A 168 -16.22 -1.36 16.39
CA GLY A 168 -16.45 -1.94 17.71
C GLY A 168 -15.63 -3.19 18.02
N ALA A 169 -14.51 -3.42 17.31
CA ALA A 169 -13.63 -4.59 17.48
C ALA A 169 -13.26 -4.90 18.94
N LEU A 170 -12.96 -3.90 19.78
CA LEU A 170 -12.77 -4.04 21.24
C LEU A 170 -13.92 -3.43 22.07
N CYS A 171 -14.93 -2.87 21.39
CA CYS A 171 -16.03 -2.14 22.00
C CYS A 171 -15.61 -0.94 22.88
N LEU A 172 -14.42 -0.38 22.64
CA LEU A 172 -13.96 0.88 23.24
C LEU A 172 -14.33 2.06 22.34
N THR A 173 -14.73 3.17 22.96
CA THR A 173 -14.79 4.48 22.31
C THR A 173 -13.38 5.03 22.11
N GLN A 174 -13.23 6.02 21.21
CA GLN A 174 -11.94 6.68 20.99
C GLN A 174 -11.36 7.28 22.27
N ARG A 175 -12.23 7.83 23.13
CA ARG A 175 -11.83 8.40 24.41
C ARG A 175 -11.31 7.34 25.38
N GLU A 176 -12.08 6.27 25.60
CA GLU A 176 -11.66 5.18 26.50
C GLU A 176 -10.36 4.52 26.03
N ALA A 177 -10.21 4.32 24.72
CA ALA A 177 -8.97 3.77 24.18
C ALA A 177 -7.77 4.71 24.37
N THR A 178 -8.00 6.03 24.27
CA THR A 178 -6.97 7.03 24.53
C THR A 178 -6.57 7.03 26.00
N ASP A 179 -7.55 7.04 26.90
CA ASP A 179 -7.30 6.99 28.35
C ASP A 179 -6.60 5.67 28.74
N LEU A 180 -6.93 4.55 28.07
CA LEU A 180 -6.22 3.28 28.22
C LEU A 180 -4.75 3.39 27.81
N LEU A 181 -4.43 3.95 26.65
CA LEU A 181 -3.04 4.07 26.18
C LEU A 181 -2.18 4.97 27.09
N LEU A 182 -2.81 5.98 27.71
CA LEU A 182 -2.16 6.89 28.64
C LEU A 182 -2.09 6.36 30.08
N ALA A 183 -2.83 5.30 30.40
CA ALA A 183 -2.87 4.71 31.72
C ALA A 183 -1.51 4.13 32.13
N HIS A 184 -1.19 4.23 33.42
CA HIS A 184 -0.02 3.57 34.00
C HIS A 184 -0.33 2.12 34.33
N LEU A 185 0.66 1.25 34.10
CA LEU A 185 0.61 -0.14 34.53
C LEU A 185 0.86 -0.26 36.03
N GLY A 186 0.70 -1.48 36.58
CA GLY A 186 0.93 -1.76 38.00
C GLY A 186 2.30 -1.39 38.58
N ASP A 187 3.30 -1.12 37.73
CA ASP A 187 4.61 -0.59 38.15
C ASP A 187 4.62 0.92 38.43
N GLY A 188 3.54 1.62 38.05
CA GLY A 188 3.35 3.08 38.19
C GLY A 188 4.28 3.94 37.33
N ALA A 189 5.21 3.35 36.57
CA ALA A 189 6.24 4.06 35.82
C ALA A 189 6.06 3.94 34.30
N THR A 190 5.48 2.83 33.84
CA THR A 190 5.32 2.53 32.42
C THR A 190 3.88 2.75 31.99
N THR A 191 3.66 3.49 30.91
CA THR A 191 2.31 3.61 30.32
C THR A 191 1.99 2.43 29.42
N VAL A 192 0.70 2.18 29.18
CA VAL A 192 0.25 1.17 28.22
C VAL A 192 0.85 1.41 26.84
N LEU A 193 0.89 2.66 26.35
CA LEU A 193 1.50 3.02 25.07
C LEU A 193 2.99 2.63 24.98
N GLN A 194 3.76 2.87 26.05
CA GLN A 194 5.18 2.49 26.10
C GLN A 194 5.36 0.97 26.09
N ALA A 195 4.53 0.25 26.85
CA ALA A 195 4.54 -1.21 26.87
C ALA A 195 4.03 -1.83 25.56
N LEU A 196 3.18 -1.11 24.82
CA LEU A 196 2.57 -1.57 23.57
C LEU A 196 3.62 -1.93 22.51
N ARG A 197 4.79 -1.27 22.51
CA ARG A 197 5.93 -1.64 21.64
C ARG A 197 6.41 -3.07 21.89
N ARG A 198 6.52 -3.47 23.17
CA ARG A 198 6.92 -4.84 23.54
C ARG A 198 5.83 -5.85 23.19
N VAL A 199 4.57 -5.47 23.43
CA VAL A 199 3.40 -6.28 23.10
C VAL A 199 3.29 -6.49 21.59
N ALA A 200 3.49 -5.45 20.78
CA ALA A 200 3.45 -5.53 19.32
C ALA A 200 4.44 -6.56 18.74
N GLY A 201 5.62 -6.69 19.35
CA GLY A 201 6.62 -7.68 18.93
C GLY A 201 6.19 -9.14 19.11
N ARG A 202 5.30 -9.45 20.08
CA ARG A 202 4.76 -10.81 20.28
C ARG A 202 3.35 -11.00 19.74
N ASN A 203 2.51 -9.96 19.85
CA ASN A 203 1.08 -9.97 19.55
C ASN A 203 0.69 -8.77 18.67
N PRO A 204 1.20 -8.68 17.42
CA PRO A 204 1.01 -7.50 16.56
C PRO A 204 -0.47 -7.23 16.22
N VAL A 205 -1.28 -8.27 16.04
CA VAL A 205 -2.72 -8.13 15.77
C VAL A 205 -3.43 -7.47 16.94
N THR A 206 -3.17 -7.91 18.17
CA THR A 206 -3.80 -7.34 19.36
C THR A 206 -3.32 -5.91 19.61
N ALA A 207 -2.02 -5.64 19.44
CA ALA A 207 -1.49 -4.29 19.55
C ALA A 207 -2.14 -3.34 18.52
N GLY A 208 -2.29 -3.81 17.27
CA GLY A 208 -2.95 -3.03 16.23
C GLY A 208 -4.42 -2.74 16.53
N GLN A 209 -5.15 -3.69 17.11
CA GLN A 209 -6.56 -3.47 17.50
C GLN A 209 -6.72 -2.41 18.59
N LEU A 210 -5.78 -2.35 19.55
CA LEU A 210 -5.76 -1.27 20.54
C LEU A 210 -5.50 0.08 19.87
N LEU A 211 -4.58 0.13 18.89
CA LEU A 211 -4.35 1.36 18.12
C LEU A 211 -5.52 1.73 17.20
N HIS A 212 -6.28 0.77 16.68
CA HIS A 212 -7.49 1.08 15.92
C HIS A 212 -8.50 1.85 16.75
N ALA A 213 -8.65 1.46 18.02
CA ALA A 213 -9.65 2.05 18.88
C ALA A 213 -9.36 3.52 19.18
N VAL A 214 -8.10 3.98 19.10
CA VAL A 214 -7.75 5.41 19.27
C VAL A 214 -7.87 6.24 17.99
N ILE A 215 -8.02 5.60 16.82
CA ILE A 215 -8.15 6.27 15.54
C ILE A 215 -9.63 6.55 15.26
N GLY A 216 -9.97 7.83 15.10
CA GLY A 216 -11.32 8.29 14.78
C GLY A 216 -11.84 7.76 13.44
N ALA A 217 -13.14 7.94 13.21
CA ALA A 217 -13.77 7.56 11.94
C ALA A 217 -13.16 8.31 10.74
N ASP A 218 -12.66 9.53 10.97
CA ASP A 218 -11.96 10.38 10.01
C ASP A 218 -10.44 10.13 9.96
N GLY A 219 -9.90 9.28 10.83
CA GLY A 219 -8.46 9.03 10.96
C GLY A 219 -7.76 9.87 12.03
N SER A 220 -8.45 10.82 12.66
CA SER A 220 -7.86 11.70 13.67
C SER A 220 -7.49 10.96 14.96
N LEU A 221 -6.50 11.49 15.67
CA LEU A 221 -6.19 11.12 17.06
C LEU A 221 -6.74 12.21 17.99
N LEU A 222 -7.05 11.83 19.24
CA LEU A 222 -7.29 12.81 20.29
C LEU A 222 -5.97 13.54 20.65
N PRO A 223 -6.02 14.84 21.01
CA PRO A 223 -4.84 15.69 21.15
C PRO A 223 -3.86 15.25 22.25
N GLU A 224 -4.30 14.40 23.18
CA GLU A 224 -3.47 13.85 24.24
C GLU A 224 -2.47 12.79 23.75
N LEU A 225 -2.67 12.22 22.56
CA LEU A 225 -1.75 11.26 21.97
C LEU A 225 -0.80 11.93 20.99
N ASP A 226 0.50 11.73 21.20
CA ASP A 226 1.51 12.20 20.27
C ASP A 226 1.52 11.35 18.99
N ALA A 227 1.12 11.97 17.88
CA ALA A 227 1.19 11.39 16.55
C ALA A 227 2.59 10.89 16.17
N ALA A 228 3.65 11.56 16.64
CA ALA A 228 5.04 11.18 16.36
C ALA A 228 5.43 9.87 17.07
N GLU A 229 4.77 9.54 18.18
CA GLU A 229 4.95 8.26 18.87
C GLU A 229 4.09 7.14 18.24
N ILE A 230 2.85 7.46 17.85
CA ILE A 230 1.91 6.49 17.28
C ILE A 230 2.33 6.04 15.87
N ARG A 231 2.74 6.97 15.00
CA ARG A 231 3.12 6.70 13.60
C ARG A 231 4.15 5.55 13.45
N PRO A 232 5.33 5.57 14.11
CA PRO A 232 6.32 4.50 13.97
C PRO A 232 5.84 3.18 14.57
N LEU A 233 5.00 3.21 15.60
CA LEU A 233 4.42 1.99 16.17
C LEU A 233 3.44 1.32 15.20
N VAL A 234 2.60 2.10 14.52
CA VAL A 234 1.71 1.61 13.46
C VAL A 234 2.52 0.98 12.32
N ALA A 235 3.57 1.67 11.86
CA ALA A 235 4.45 1.14 10.82
C ALA A 235 5.08 -0.20 11.23
N SER A 236 5.63 -0.29 12.45
CA SER A 236 6.22 -1.52 12.98
C SER A 236 5.20 -2.67 13.11
N ILE A 237 3.96 -2.37 13.52
CA ILE A 237 2.89 -3.37 13.54
C ILE A 237 2.59 -3.86 12.13
N LEU A 238 2.43 -2.97 11.16
CA LEU A 238 2.15 -3.35 9.77
C LEU A 238 3.26 -4.22 9.16
N GLU A 239 4.53 -3.95 9.47
CA GLU A 239 5.68 -4.75 9.03
C GLU A 239 5.73 -6.14 9.68
N THR A 240 5.29 -6.26 10.95
CA THR A 240 5.34 -7.52 11.71
C THR A 240 4.12 -8.41 11.50
N LEU A 241 3.05 -7.89 10.91
CA LEU A 241 1.88 -8.69 10.55
C LEU A 241 2.25 -9.72 9.50
N ARG A 242 2.09 -10.99 9.87
CA ARG A 242 2.32 -12.08 8.93
C ARG A 242 1.32 -12.06 7.76
N PRO A 243 1.66 -12.69 6.63
CA PRO A 243 0.80 -12.77 5.47
C PRO A 243 -0.56 -13.41 5.72
N GLU A 244 -0.81 -14.09 6.85
CA GLU A 244 -2.11 -14.65 7.22
C GLU A 244 -3.07 -13.60 7.82
N ALA A 245 -2.58 -12.42 8.25
CA ALA A 245 -3.39 -11.31 8.75
C ALA A 245 -3.94 -10.40 7.62
N ARG A 246 -4.44 -11.01 6.53
CA ARG A 246 -4.94 -10.33 5.30
C ARG A 246 -6.32 -9.70 5.49
N SER A 247 -6.44 -8.77 6.44
CA SER A 247 -7.68 -8.03 6.65
C SER A 247 -7.56 -6.59 6.17
N VAL A 248 -8.37 -6.25 5.16
CA VAL A 248 -8.56 -4.87 4.68
C VAL A 248 -9.24 -4.03 5.77
N ALA A 249 -10.20 -4.62 6.47
CA ALA A 249 -10.88 -3.97 7.60
C ALA A 249 -9.91 -3.64 8.75
N PHE A 250 -8.84 -4.41 8.91
CA PHE A 250 -7.78 -4.09 9.86
C PHE A 250 -6.91 -2.93 9.36
N ARG A 251 -6.57 -2.85 8.08
CA ARG A 251 -5.66 -1.81 7.55
C ARG A 251 -6.33 -0.44 7.37
N GLU A 252 -7.65 -0.42 7.17
CA GLU A 252 -8.40 0.79 6.84
C GLU A 252 -8.23 1.94 7.86
N PRO A 253 -8.33 1.74 9.21
CA PRO A 253 -8.08 2.81 10.17
C PRO A 253 -6.68 3.43 10.05
N PHE A 254 -5.65 2.59 9.85
CA PHE A 254 -4.28 3.09 9.67
C PHE A 254 -4.10 3.88 8.38
N ALA A 255 -4.77 3.49 7.30
CA ALA A 255 -4.75 4.27 6.06
C ALA A 255 -5.37 5.66 6.25
N ARG A 256 -6.46 5.77 7.03
CA ARG A 256 -7.04 7.07 7.39
C ARG A 256 -6.12 7.88 8.29
N LEU A 257 -5.47 7.25 9.27
CA LEU A 257 -4.48 7.90 10.13
C LEU A 257 -3.35 8.50 9.30
N PHE A 258 -2.74 7.75 8.38
CA PHE A 258 -1.68 8.27 7.52
C PHE A 258 -2.15 9.45 6.67
N ASN A 259 -3.36 9.39 6.12
CA ASN A 259 -3.96 10.53 5.42
C ASN A 259 -4.15 11.76 6.33
N TRP A 260 -4.66 11.58 7.55
CA TRP A 260 -4.79 12.66 8.53
C TRP A 260 -3.44 13.30 8.88
N LEU A 261 -2.40 12.47 9.01
CA LEU A 261 -1.01 12.90 9.24
C LEU A 261 -0.33 13.53 8.03
N ARG A 262 -0.98 13.56 6.86
CA ARG A 262 -0.38 13.97 5.57
C ARG A 262 0.85 13.14 5.19
N ASP A 263 0.85 11.86 5.58
CA ASP A 263 1.83 10.86 5.16
C ASP A 263 1.30 10.11 3.94
N ASP A 264 1.23 10.83 2.81
CA ASP A 264 0.62 10.31 1.58
C ASP A 264 1.35 9.09 1.03
N ALA A 265 2.67 8.99 1.22
CA ALA A 265 3.44 7.82 0.78
C ALA A 265 3.01 6.54 1.52
N SER A 266 2.90 6.59 2.85
CA SER A 266 2.44 5.45 3.65
C SER A 266 0.96 5.14 3.41
N ALA A 267 0.12 6.16 3.27
CA ALA A 267 -1.29 5.98 2.90
C ALA A 267 -1.43 5.27 1.55
N ALA A 268 -0.69 5.72 0.53
CA ALA A 268 -0.70 5.13 -0.81
C ALA A 268 -0.23 3.67 -0.81
N ALA A 269 0.88 3.38 -0.13
CA ALA A 269 1.41 2.02 -0.02
C ALA A 269 0.41 1.07 0.64
N LEU A 270 -0.23 1.50 1.73
CA LEU A 270 -1.21 0.69 2.45
C LEU A 270 -2.49 0.46 1.63
N ARG A 271 -2.97 1.48 0.91
CA ARG A 271 -4.12 1.37 -0.02
C ARG A 271 -3.82 0.40 -1.17
N LYS A 272 -2.62 0.47 -1.75
CA LYS A 272 -2.13 -0.47 -2.77
C LYS A 272 -2.07 -1.91 -2.22
N GLU A 273 -1.59 -2.09 -0.99
CA GLU A 273 -1.59 -3.41 -0.33
C GLU A 273 -3.01 -3.93 -0.12
N MET A 274 -3.95 -3.08 0.31
CA MET A 274 -5.36 -3.43 0.48
C MET A 274 -6.02 -3.84 -0.85
N ALA A 275 -5.74 -3.13 -1.95
CA ALA A 275 -6.15 -3.52 -3.29
C ALA A 275 -5.63 -4.92 -3.66
N ARG A 276 -4.35 -5.21 -3.37
CA ARG A 276 -3.75 -6.55 -3.60
C ARG A 276 -4.43 -7.63 -2.75
N ILE A 277 -4.64 -7.38 -1.46
CA ILE A 277 -5.32 -8.32 -0.56
C ILE A 277 -6.71 -8.66 -1.08
N LEU A 278 -7.46 -7.66 -1.51
CA LEU A 278 -8.77 -7.89 -2.13
C LEU A 278 -8.58 -8.74 -3.40
N ALA A 279 -7.76 -8.31 -4.35
CA ALA A 279 -7.56 -9.05 -5.61
C ALA A 279 -7.19 -10.53 -5.41
N ASP A 280 -6.36 -10.86 -4.41
CA ASP A 280 -6.01 -12.23 -4.05
C ASP A 280 -7.23 -13.03 -3.54
N GLN A 281 -8.12 -12.40 -2.77
CA GLN A 281 -9.36 -13.02 -2.27
C GLN A 281 -10.36 -13.34 -3.40
N ALA A 282 -10.24 -12.70 -4.56
CA ALA A 282 -11.11 -12.98 -5.71
C ALA A 282 -10.99 -14.43 -6.20
N GLY A 283 -9.79 -15.02 -6.14
CA GLY A 283 -9.54 -16.40 -6.55
C GLY A 283 -10.28 -17.42 -5.67
N ASP A 284 -10.48 -17.10 -4.40
CA ASP A 284 -11.16 -17.94 -3.41
C ASP A 284 -12.70 -17.83 -3.45
N LEU A 285 -13.26 -16.94 -4.29
CA LEU A 285 -14.70 -16.80 -4.46
C LEU A 285 -15.30 -17.91 -5.34
N ALA A 286 -14.51 -18.52 -6.23
CA ALA A 286 -14.97 -19.55 -7.16
C ALA A 286 -15.47 -20.86 -6.49
N PRO A 287 -14.89 -21.35 -5.38
CA PRO A 287 -15.39 -22.55 -4.69
C PRO A 287 -16.54 -22.30 -3.70
N GLN A 288 -16.86 -21.04 -3.36
CA GLN A 288 -17.75 -20.71 -2.22
C GLN A 288 -19.10 -20.12 -2.63
N ALA A 289 -19.44 -20.14 -3.92
CA ALA A 289 -20.55 -19.38 -4.49
C ALA A 289 -21.96 -19.97 -4.23
N ILE A 290 -22.18 -20.48 -3.03
CA ILE A 290 -23.50 -20.59 -2.41
C ILE A 290 -23.37 -20.04 -0.97
N ARG A 291 -23.12 -18.73 -0.84
CA ARG A 291 -23.29 -18.06 0.46
C ARG A 291 -24.65 -17.39 0.47
N VAL A 292 -25.57 -18.01 1.20
CA VAL A 292 -26.84 -17.41 1.60
C VAL A 292 -26.53 -16.27 2.57
N HIS A 293 -26.50 -15.04 2.09
CA HIS A 293 -26.57 -13.87 2.96
C HIS A 293 -28.06 -13.47 3.00
N ASP A 294 -28.67 -13.54 4.18
CA ASP A 294 -30.08 -13.16 4.42
C ASP A 294 -31.12 -13.81 3.48
N GLY A 295 -30.92 -15.09 3.13
CA GLY A 295 -31.87 -15.81 2.28
C GLY A 295 -31.77 -15.51 0.77
N ASN A 296 -30.87 -14.61 0.36
CA ASN A 296 -30.66 -14.25 -1.04
C ASN A 296 -29.47 -15.02 -1.62
N ILE A 297 -29.72 -15.69 -2.75
CA ILE A 297 -28.68 -16.32 -3.57
C ILE A 297 -28.06 -15.21 -4.42
N VAL A 298 -26.85 -14.76 -4.06
CA VAL A 298 -26.08 -13.83 -4.89
C VAL A 298 -25.35 -14.65 -5.95
N ALA A 299 -25.55 -14.31 -7.24
CA ALA A 299 -24.87 -15.01 -8.31
C ALA A 299 -23.34 -14.83 -8.20
N PRO A 300 -22.53 -15.84 -8.59
CA PRO A 300 -21.07 -15.72 -8.62
C PRO A 300 -20.59 -14.46 -9.36
N ASP A 301 -21.28 -14.06 -10.43
CA ASP A 301 -20.96 -12.89 -11.23
C ASP A 301 -21.19 -11.57 -10.46
N ASP A 302 -22.28 -11.46 -9.70
CA ASP A 302 -22.56 -10.28 -8.86
C ASP A 302 -21.49 -10.10 -7.78
N MET A 303 -21.00 -11.21 -7.19
CA MET A 303 -19.89 -11.16 -6.25
C MET A 303 -18.58 -10.72 -6.91
N ARG A 304 -18.30 -11.17 -8.14
CA ARG A 304 -17.13 -10.73 -8.91
C ARG A 304 -17.19 -9.23 -9.24
N VAL A 305 -18.37 -8.73 -9.61
CA VAL A 305 -18.61 -7.30 -9.88
C VAL A 305 -18.37 -6.47 -8.62
N GLN A 306 -18.99 -6.83 -7.49
CA GLN A 306 -18.80 -6.12 -6.21
C GLN A 306 -17.34 -6.17 -5.75
N HIS A 307 -16.67 -7.29 -5.98
CA HIS A 307 -15.27 -7.46 -5.63
C HIS A 307 -14.37 -6.55 -6.46
N SER A 308 -14.55 -6.54 -7.79
CA SER A 308 -13.82 -5.67 -8.71
C SER A 308 -14.03 -4.20 -8.37
N TYR A 309 -15.25 -3.82 -7.99
CA TYR A 309 -15.55 -2.47 -7.50
C TYR A 309 -14.73 -2.09 -6.27
N LYS A 310 -14.67 -2.95 -5.25
CA LYS A 310 -13.88 -2.71 -4.02
C LYS A 310 -12.39 -2.60 -4.30
N VAL A 311 -11.84 -3.46 -5.16
CA VAL A 311 -10.44 -3.41 -5.60
C VAL A 311 -10.17 -2.08 -6.32
N GLY A 312 -11.06 -1.68 -7.23
CA GLY A 312 -10.97 -0.42 -7.97
C GLY A 312 -10.95 0.81 -7.07
N ILE A 313 -11.77 0.85 -6.02
CA ILE A 313 -11.75 1.92 -5.02
C ILE A 313 -10.40 2.01 -4.30
N GLN A 314 -9.82 0.88 -3.88
CA GLN A 314 -8.54 0.93 -3.17
C GLN A 314 -7.40 1.40 -4.09
N HIS A 315 -7.41 1.01 -5.37
CA HIS A 315 -6.48 1.56 -6.36
C HIS A 315 -6.69 3.05 -6.61
N SER A 316 -7.94 3.54 -6.71
CA SER A 316 -8.19 4.97 -6.94
C SER A 316 -7.76 5.84 -5.76
N LEU A 317 -7.96 5.36 -4.53
CA LEU A 317 -7.44 5.99 -3.32
C LEU A 317 -5.91 5.96 -3.27
N ALA A 318 -5.28 4.83 -3.61
CA ALA A 318 -3.82 4.75 -3.70
C ALA A 318 -3.26 5.74 -4.73
N ALA A 319 -3.91 5.88 -5.89
CA ALA A 319 -3.50 6.80 -6.94
C ALA A 319 -3.55 8.27 -6.49
N LEU A 320 -4.60 8.66 -5.77
CA LEU A 320 -4.73 10.00 -5.19
C LEU A 320 -3.57 10.31 -4.24
N HIS A 321 -3.26 9.39 -3.33
CA HIS A 321 -2.15 9.59 -2.39
C HIS A 321 -0.78 9.55 -3.06
N PHE A 322 -0.53 8.67 -4.04
CA PHE A 322 0.74 8.70 -4.80
C PHE A 322 0.92 10.02 -5.56
N ARG A 323 -0.16 10.58 -6.12
CA ARG A 323 -0.13 11.89 -6.76
C ARG A 323 0.24 12.98 -5.75
N ASP A 324 -0.40 12.99 -4.59
CA ASP A 324 -0.18 14.00 -3.55
C ASP A 324 1.23 13.85 -2.92
N ALA A 325 1.79 12.62 -2.93
CA ALA A 325 3.18 12.33 -2.58
C ALA A 325 4.21 12.64 -3.69
N ASN A 326 3.80 13.26 -4.80
CA ASN A 326 4.64 13.58 -5.97
C ASN A 326 5.31 12.35 -6.60
N ALA A 327 4.60 11.22 -6.66
CA ALA A 327 5.00 9.97 -7.30
C ALA A 327 4.12 9.69 -8.55
N PRO A 328 4.33 10.43 -9.66
CA PRO A 328 3.41 10.42 -10.80
C PRO A 328 3.35 9.07 -11.53
N MET A 329 4.45 8.31 -11.55
CA MET A 329 4.47 7.00 -12.19
C MET A 329 3.60 5.99 -11.41
N GLU A 330 3.77 5.95 -10.10
CA GLU A 330 2.97 5.11 -9.21
C GLU A 330 1.50 5.51 -9.25
N ALA A 331 1.21 6.82 -9.26
CA ALA A 331 -0.15 7.34 -9.41
C ALA A 331 -0.78 6.90 -10.73
N ALA A 332 -0.06 7.00 -11.85
CA ALA A 332 -0.53 6.55 -13.16
C ALA A 332 -0.87 5.05 -13.16
N ILE A 333 0.04 4.21 -12.65
CA ILE A 333 -0.16 2.76 -12.52
C ILE A 333 -1.44 2.47 -11.73
N GLN A 334 -1.61 3.12 -10.57
CA GLN A 334 -2.79 2.89 -9.74
C GLN A 334 -4.09 3.40 -10.38
N TYR A 335 -4.07 4.54 -11.08
CA TYR A 335 -5.23 5.03 -11.84
C TYR A 335 -5.66 4.06 -12.95
N ILE A 336 -4.69 3.53 -13.70
CA ILE A 336 -4.94 2.54 -14.76
C ILE A 336 -5.53 1.26 -14.16
N SER A 337 -4.91 0.72 -13.11
CA SER A 337 -5.44 -0.46 -12.41
C SER A 337 -6.86 -0.22 -11.86
N ALA A 338 -7.15 0.96 -11.32
CA ALA A 338 -8.49 1.32 -10.86
C ALA A 338 -9.49 1.37 -12.02
N GLY A 339 -9.12 2.00 -13.14
CA GLY A 339 -9.97 2.09 -14.33
C GLY A 339 -10.35 0.72 -14.90
N ILE A 340 -9.39 -0.21 -14.98
CA ILE A 340 -9.65 -1.59 -15.44
C ILE A 340 -10.66 -2.27 -14.52
N ARG A 341 -10.42 -2.22 -13.20
CA ARG A 341 -11.29 -2.87 -12.20
C ARG A 341 -12.70 -2.30 -12.13
N LEU A 342 -12.86 -0.98 -12.30
CA LEU A 342 -14.17 -0.36 -12.33
C LEU A 342 -14.92 -0.61 -13.63
N ARG A 343 -14.20 -0.74 -14.76
CA ARG A 343 -14.81 -1.22 -16.01
C ARG A 343 -15.31 -2.65 -15.89
N GLU A 344 -14.53 -3.54 -15.29
CA GLU A 344 -14.96 -4.92 -14.96
C GLU A 344 -16.19 -4.94 -14.04
N ALA A 345 -16.34 -3.93 -13.17
CA ALA A 345 -17.51 -3.74 -12.32
C ALA A 345 -18.71 -3.07 -13.04
N GLY A 346 -18.60 -2.75 -14.33
CA GLY A 346 -19.67 -2.13 -15.13
C GLY A 346 -19.72 -0.60 -15.09
N ASP A 347 -18.77 0.06 -14.43
CA ASP A 347 -18.74 1.52 -14.29
C ASP A 347 -17.81 2.17 -15.33
N ALA A 348 -18.24 2.16 -16.59
CA ALA A 348 -17.44 2.61 -17.72
C ALA A 348 -17.10 4.12 -17.66
N ALA A 349 -17.99 4.94 -17.11
CA ALA A 349 -17.80 6.40 -17.03
C ALA A 349 -16.68 6.74 -16.04
N ILE A 350 -16.72 6.18 -14.83
CA ILE A 350 -15.65 6.39 -13.84
C ILE A 350 -14.35 5.72 -14.31
N ALA A 351 -14.42 4.56 -14.95
CA ALA A 351 -13.25 3.91 -15.52
C ALA A 351 -12.50 4.78 -16.53
N ASP A 352 -13.23 5.43 -17.45
CA ASP A 352 -12.64 6.33 -18.44
C ASP A 352 -12.02 7.57 -17.79
N GLU A 353 -12.69 8.15 -16.79
CA GLU A 353 -12.16 9.28 -16.04
C GLU A 353 -10.84 8.93 -15.35
N LEU A 354 -10.75 7.77 -14.70
CA LEU A 354 -9.53 7.33 -14.03
C LEU A 354 -8.41 7.05 -15.04
N MET A 355 -8.71 6.47 -16.20
CA MET A 355 -7.73 6.30 -17.27
C MET A 355 -7.16 7.65 -17.73
N MET A 356 -8.02 8.65 -17.96
CA MET A 356 -7.57 10.02 -18.30
C MET A 356 -6.71 10.66 -17.21
N ARG A 357 -7.05 10.44 -15.93
CA ARG A 357 -6.22 10.92 -14.82
C ARG A 357 -4.85 10.23 -14.80
N GLY A 358 -4.78 8.93 -15.12
CA GLY A 358 -3.53 8.19 -15.27
C GLY A 358 -2.67 8.74 -16.41
N GLU A 359 -3.27 8.98 -17.58
CA GLU A 359 -2.64 9.64 -18.73
C GLU A 359 -2.07 11.03 -18.37
N ALA A 360 -2.82 11.83 -17.60
CA ALA A 360 -2.36 13.13 -17.13
C ALA A 360 -1.11 13.03 -16.23
N GLN A 361 -1.03 12.01 -15.37
CA GLN A 361 0.18 11.77 -14.57
C GLN A 361 1.38 11.36 -15.46
N LEU A 362 1.13 10.51 -16.46
CA LEU A 362 2.15 10.07 -17.42
C LEU A 362 2.77 11.21 -18.22
N LEU A 363 2.03 12.29 -18.53
CA LEU A 363 2.59 13.45 -19.24
C LEU A 363 3.85 13.99 -18.57
N SER A 364 3.85 14.08 -17.24
CA SER A 364 5.00 14.57 -16.48
C SER A 364 6.21 13.63 -16.57
N VAL A 365 5.96 12.32 -16.48
CA VAL A 365 6.99 11.27 -16.57
C VAL A 365 7.61 11.24 -17.97
N LEU A 366 6.77 11.25 -19.01
CA LEU A 366 7.18 11.18 -20.41
C LEU A 366 7.89 12.46 -20.87
N GLY A 367 7.55 13.62 -20.31
CA GLY A 367 8.21 14.89 -20.60
C GLY A 367 9.71 14.89 -20.29
N ALA A 368 10.14 14.17 -19.25
CA ALA A 368 11.54 14.08 -18.84
C ALA A 368 12.25 12.78 -19.29
N ALA A 369 11.51 11.80 -19.79
CA ALA A 369 12.03 10.47 -20.11
C ALA A 369 12.99 10.50 -21.31
N ARG A 370 14.15 9.84 -21.21
CA ARG A 370 15.06 9.60 -22.34
C ARG A 370 14.70 8.28 -23.03
N TYR A 371 15.23 8.08 -24.24
CA TYR A 371 15.01 6.84 -25.00
C TYR A 371 15.30 5.58 -24.17
N GLN A 372 16.42 5.56 -23.44
CA GLN A 372 16.80 4.42 -22.59
C GLN A 372 15.83 4.14 -21.43
N ASP A 373 15.09 5.16 -20.98
CA ASP A 373 14.16 5.04 -19.85
C ASP A 373 12.80 4.45 -20.30
N VAL A 374 12.55 4.35 -21.61
CA VAL A 374 11.25 3.90 -22.18
C VAL A 374 10.85 2.51 -21.70
N GLY A 375 11.78 1.55 -21.67
CA GLY A 375 11.50 0.19 -21.22
C GLY A 375 11.05 0.12 -19.77
N ASP A 376 11.70 0.90 -18.90
CA ASP A 376 11.41 0.98 -17.47
C ASP A 376 10.06 1.66 -17.19
N ILE A 377 9.61 2.54 -18.09
CA ILE A 377 8.28 3.16 -18.02
C ILE A 377 7.21 2.19 -18.53
N VAL A 378 7.42 1.53 -19.67
CA VAL A 378 6.37 0.70 -20.29
C VAL A 378 6.08 -0.55 -19.48
N ARG A 379 7.11 -1.27 -19.02
CA ARG A 379 6.91 -2.58 -18.39
C ARG A 379 5.95 -2.52 -17.19
N PRO A 380 6.09 -1.62 -16.20
CA PRO A 380 5.15 -1.51 -15.09
C PRO A 380 3.71 -1.14 -15.50
N LEU A 381 3.55 -0.36 -16.58
CA LEU A 381 2.21 0.01 -17.09
C LEU A 381 1.52 -1.20 -17.72
N ILE A 382 2.26 -2.01 -18.47
CA ILE A 382 1.72 -3.24 -19.07
C ILE A 382 1.41 -4.29 -17.99
N ASP A 383 2.28 -4.43 -17.00
CA ASP A 383 2.02 -5.29 -15.84
C ASP A 383 0.73 -4.88 -15.10
N ALA A 384 0.48 -3.56 -14.99
CA ALA A 384 -0.75 -3.02 -14.42
C ALA A 384 -2.00 -3.30 -15.27
N CYS A 385 -1.84 -3.32 -16.60
CA CYS A 385 -2.91 -3.61 -17.56
C CYS A 385 -3.26 -5.12 -17.63
N ARG A 386 -2.32 -6.02 -17.29
CA ARG A 386 -2.49 -7.48 -17.41
C ARG A 386 -2.93 -7.88 -18.83
N ALA A 387 -3.87 -8.81 -18.97
CA ALA A 387 -4.41 -9.26 -20.26
C ALA A 387 -5.45 -8.29 -20.89
N ASP A 388 -5.57 -7.05 -20.38
CA ASP A 388 -6.48 -6.05 -20.92
C ASP A 388 -5.88 -5.34 -22.15
N TYR A 389 -5.97 -5.99 -23.31
CA TYR A 389 -5.36 -5.49 -24.56
C TYR A 389 -5.91 -4.13 -25.01
N VAL A 390 -7.14 -3.78 -24.62
CA VAL A 390 -7.74 -2.45 -24.90
C VAL A 390 -7.05 -1.37 -24.08
N ALA A 391 -6.80 -1.62 -22.79
CA ALA A 391 -6.03 -0.71 -21.94
C ALA A 391 -4.57 -0.59 -22.41
N ILE A 392 -3.93 -1.72 -22.77
CA ILE A 392 -2.57 -1.73 -23.34
C ILE A 392 -2.51 -0.85 -24.60
N GLU A 393 -3.43 -1.03 -25.54
CA GLU A 393 -3.48 -0.25 -26.77
C GLU A 393 -3.67 1.25 -26.48
N ARG A 394 -4.58 1.60 -25.56
CA ARG A 394 -4.84 3.00 -25.18
C ARG A 394 -3.60 3.67 -24.59
N ILE A 395 -2.99 3.06 -23.57
CA ILE A 395 -1.86 3.67 -22.85
C ILE A 395 -0.62 3.74 -23.73
N SER A 396 -0.33 2.70 -24.51
CA SER A 396 0.79 2.71 -25.45
C SER A 396 0.62 3.77 -26.54
N ARG A 397 -0.58 3.89 -27.14
CA ARG A 397 -0.90 4.93 -28.11
C ARG A 397 -0.72 6.32 -27.50
N PHE A 398 -1.22 6.53 -26.28
CA PHE A 398 -1.04 7.79 -25.58
C PHE A 398 0.45 8.13 -25.40
N CYS A 399 1.24 7.19 -24.86
CA CYS A 399 2.67 7.39 -24.64
C CYS A 399 3.42 7.68 -25.95
N ALA A 400 3.13 6.91 -27.01
CA ALA A 400 3.72 7.12 -28.33
C ALA A 400 3.36 8.50 -28.92
N THR A 401 2.10 8.92 -28.78
CA THR A 401 1.62 10.24 -29.24
C THR A 401 2.33 11.39 -28.53
N VAL A 402 2.60 11.24 -27.23
CA VAL A 402 3.36 12.25 -26.47
C VAL A 402 4.77 12.39 -27.03
N PHE A 403 5.50 11.29 -27.26
CA PHE A 403 6.83 11.34 -27.88
C PHE A 403 6.79 11.85 -29.32
N GLU A 404 5.79 11.44 -30.11
CA GLU A 404 5.58 11.94 -31.47
C GLU A 404 5.40 13.46 -31.50
N SER A 405 4.61 14.02 -30.58
CA SER A 405 4.41 15.47 -30.45
C SER A 405 5.70 16.24 -30.13
N GLN A 406 6.69 15.56 -29.53
CA GLN A 406 8.03 16.09 -29.25
C GLN A 406 9.03 15.82 -30.40
N GLY A 407 8.58 15.22 -31.51
CA GLY A 407 9.43 14.82 -32.64
C GLY A 407 10.29 13.58 -32.38
N ARG A 408 10.02 12.82 -31.32
CA ARG A 408 10.81 11.67 -30.85
C ARG A 408 10.25 10.34 -31.36
N MET A 409 10.36 10.13 -32.66
CA MET A 409 9.77 8.97 -33.35
C MET A 409 10.41 7.63 -32.92
N LEU A 410 11.68 7.63 -32.52
CA LEU A 410 12.37 6.44 -32.03
C LEU A 410 11.81 6.00 -30.68
N SER A 411 11.60 6.91 -29.74
CA SER A 411 10.96 6.64 -28.45
C SER A 411 9.52 6.17 -28.65
N ALA A 412 8.77 6.79 -29.57
CA ALA A 412 7.42 6.33 -29.93
C ALA A 412 7.43 4.88 -30.47
N ALA A 413 8.35 4.54 -31.38
CA ALA A 413 8.54 3.16 -31.85
C ALA A 413 8.93 2.22 -30.70
N SER A 414 9.84 2.66 -29.82
CA SER A 414 10.31 1.90 -28.66
C SER A 414 9.20 1.59 -27.66
N ILE A 415 8.16 2.42 -27.55
CA ILE A 415 6.97 2.09 -26.75
C ILE A 415 6.33 0.82 -27.30
N HIS A 416 6.04 0.78 -28.61
CA HIS A 416 5.38 -0.37 -29.24
C HIS A 416 6.29 -1.61 -29.25
N ASP A 417 7.60 -1.46 -29.46
CA ASP A 417 8.56 -2.57 -29.35
C ASP A 417 8.59 -3.14 -27.92
N ALA A 418 8.63 -2.28 -26.90
CA ALA A 418 8.59 -2.72 -25.50
C ALA A 418 7.28 -3.45 -25.16
N VAL A 419 6.13 -2.99 -25.68
CA VAL A 419 4.85 -3.70 -25.52
C VAL A 419 4.92 -5.09 -26.16
N VAL A 420 5.42 -5.21 -27.40
CA VAL A 420 5.57 -6.50 -28.08
C VAL A 420 6.40 -7.49 -27.25
N ALA A 421 7.47 -7.01 -26.62
CA ALA A 421 8.30 -7.83 -25.73
C ALA A 421 7.58 -8.27 -24.45
N CYS A 422 6.64 -7.47 -23.94
CA CYS A 422 5.90 -7.76 -22.70
C CYS A 422 4.65 -8.63 -22.90
N LEU A 423 3.98 -8.56 -24.07
CA LEU A 423 2.72 -9.26 -24.35
C LEU A 423 2.73 -10.78 -24.08
N PRO A 424 3.80 -11.55 -24.39
CA PRO A 424 3.82 -12.98 -24.07
C PRO A 424 3.70 -13.27 -22.57
N GLY A 425 4.18 -12.34 -21.72
CA GLY A 425 4.12 -12.45 -20.26
C GLY A 425 2.74 -12.18 -19.65
N THR A 426 1.78 -11.66 -20.42
CA THR A 426 0.44 -11.33 -19.92
C THR A 426 -0.56 -12.50 -20.01
N LEU A 427 -0.15 -13.65 -20.54
CA LEU A 427 -1.00 -14.83 -20.68
C LEU A 427 -1.14 -15.60 -19.35
N GLU A 428 -2.31 -15.51 -18.72
CA GLU A 428 -2.69 -16.36 -17.60
C GLU A 428 -3.25 -17.70 -18.14
N SER A 429 -2.41 -18.74 -18.22
CA SER A 429 -2.75 -20.14 -18.57
C SER A 429 -3.93 -20.38 -19.54
N GLY A 430 -3.65 -20.31 -20.86
CA GLY A 430 -4.11 -21.33 -21.81
C GLY A 430 -5.55 -21.29 -22.36
N ILE A 431 -6.22 -20.14 -22.47
CA ILE A 431 -7.46 -20.04 -23.25
C ILE A 431 -7.14 -19.56 -24.69
N ASP A 432 -7.57 -20.33 -25.70
CA ASP A 432 -7.29 -20.04 -27.12
C ASP A 432 -7.74 -18.63 -27.57
N ALA A 433 -8.82 -18.10 -26.99
CA ALA A 433 -9.33 -16.76 -27.30
C ALA A 433 -8.34 -15.65 -26.88
N ASP A 434 -7.70 -15.78 -25.72
CA ASP A 434 -6.74 -14.80 -25.22
C ASP A 434 -5.44 -14.83 -26.01
N VAL A 435 -5.04 -16.02 -26.49
CA VAL A 435 -3.90 -16.17 -27.40
C VAL A 435 -4.16 -15.45 -28.72
N GLN A 436 -5.35 -15.60 -29.31
CA GLN A 436 -5.71 -14.87 -30.54
C GLN A 436 -5.76 -13.35 -30.32
N ALA A 437 -6.32 -12.90 -29.20
CA ALA A 437 -6.36 -11.48 -28.86
C ALA A 437 -4.93 -10.91 -28.69
N MET A 438 -4.06 -11.63 -27.98
CA MET A 438 -2.64 -11.29 -27.83
C MET A 438 -1.93 -11.19 -29.19
N GLN A 439 -2.12 -12.17 -30.08
CA GLN A 439 -1.51 -12.15 -31.42
C GLN A 439 -1.99 -10.96 -32.26
N ARG A 440 -3.27 -10.59 -32.18
CA ARG A 440 -3.80 -9.40 -32.86
C ARG A 440 -3.19 -8.12 -32.30
N ALA A 441 -3.08 -8.01 -30.98
CA ALA A 441 -2.41 -6.90 -30.32
C ALA A 441 -0.94 -6.82 -30.78
N GLN A 442 -0.21 -7.93 -30.73
CA GLN A 442 1.19 -8.00 -31.18
C GLN A 442 1.35 -7.53 -32.63
N ALA A 443 0.50 -8.01 -33.54
CA ALA A 443 0.51 -7.59 -34.94
C ALA A 443 0.19 -6.10 -35.11
N PHE A 444 -0.70 -5.53 -34.28
CA PHE A 444 -0.97 -4.10 -34.26
C PHE A 444 0.27 -3.30 -33.85
N HIS A 445 0.92 -3.65 -32.73
CA HIS A 445 2.11 -2.94 -32.25
C HIS A 445 3.27 -3.05 -33.24
N LEU A 446 3.51 -4.22 -33.84
CA LEU A 446 4.53 -4.38 -34.89
C LEU A 446 4.29 -3.48 -36.12
N ARG A 447 3.02 -3.21 -36.48
CA ARG A 447 2.72 -2.24 -37.54
C ARG A 447 3.04 -0.81 -37.11
N GLN A 448 2.72 -0.44 -35.88
CA GLN A 448 3.03 0.89 -35.33
C GLN A 448 4.54 1.14 -35.25
N VAL A 449 5.33 0.14 -34.84
CA VAL A 449 6.80 0.18 -34.85
C VAL A 449 7.32 0.57 -36.25
N ARG A 450 6.87 -0.16 -37.28
CA ARG A 450 7.28 0.10 -38.68
C ARG A 450 6.83 1.49 -39.15
N GLN A 451 5.63 1.92 -38.76
CA GLN A 451 5.11 3.24 -39.10
C GLN A 451 5.97 4.36 -38.49
N HIS A 452 6.30 4.28 -37.21
CA HIS A 452 7.13 5.30 -36.55
C HIS A 452 8.58 5.31 -37.08
N TYR A 453 9.20 4.15 -37.34
CA TYR A 453 10.50 4.11 -38.01
C TYR A 453 10.44 4.72 -39.43
N GLY A 454 9.37 4.47 -40.17
CA GLY A 454 9.11 5.08 -41.47
C GLY A 454 9.02 6.61 -41.40
N SER A 455 8.21 7.13 -40.48
CA SER A 455 8.07 8.57 -40.21
C SER A 455 9.37 9.22 -39.73
N GLY A 456 10.23 8.47 -39.03
CA GLY A 456 11.57 8.88 -38.62
C GLY A 456 12.63 8.85 -39.73
N GLY A 457 12.28 8.41 -40.94
CA GLY A 457 13.20 8.32 -42.08
C GLY A 457 14.13 7.11 -42.06
N LEU A 458 13.85 6.11 -41.23
CA LEU A 458 14.70 4.92 -41.04
C LEU A 458 14.20 3.68 -41.82
N GLY A 459 12.99 3.73 -42.38
CA GLY A 459 12.40 2.68 -43.22
C GLY A 459 11.96 1.44 -42.42
N ALA A 460 12.91 0.70 -41.84
CA ALA A 460 12.69 -0.44 -40.95
C ALA A 460 13.47 -0.27 -39.63
N ALA A 461 13.47 -1.28 -38.76
CA ALA A 461 14.28 -1.26 -37.55
C ALA A 461 15.77 -1.04 -37.91
N PRO A 462 16.50 -0.16 -37.20
CA PRO A 462 17.84 0.22 -37.59
C PRO A 462 18.85 -0.90 -37.34
N ASP A 463 19.19 -1.66 -38.40
CA ASP A 463 20.19 -2.74 -38.33
C ASP A 463 21.61 -2.24 -37.99
N ASN A 464 21.90 -0.94 -38.20
CA ASN A 464 23.18 -0.33 -37.83
C ASN A 464 23.04 1.14 -37.41
N VAL A 465 22.74 1.34 -36.13
CA VAL A 465 22.57 2.67 -35.51
C VAL A 465 23.81 3.57 -35.68
N SER A 466 25.01 3.02 -35.60
CA SER A 466 26.25 3.82 -35.74
C SER A 466 26.41 4.40 -37.15
N THR A 467 26.10 3.61 -38.18
CA THR A 467 26.13 4.09 -39.58
C THR A 467 25.06 5.17 -39.82
N LEU A 468 23.90 5.03 -39.19
CA LEU A 468 22.82 6.02 -39.28
C LEU A 468 23.16 7.34 -38.60
N ILE A 469 23.80 7.30 -37.43
CA ILE A 469 24.31 8.52 -36.78
C ILE A 469 25.26 9.26 -37.72
N ARG A 470 26.22 8.54 -38.31
CA ARG A 470 27.19 9.13 -39.25
C ARG A 470 26.50 9.71 -40.48
N SER A 471 25.55 9.00 -41.08
CA SER A 471 24.86 9.48 -42.28
C SER A 471 24.00 10.72 -42.00
N VAL A 472 23.31 10.75 -40.85
CA VAL A 472 22.53 11.92 -40.42
C VAL A 472 23.45 13.11 -40.17
N VAL A 473 24.55 12.93 -39.42
CA VAL A 473 25.52 14.01 -39.18
C VAL A 473 26.11 14.50 -40.51
N HIS A 474 26.46 13.61 -41.43
CA HIS A 474 27.00 13.96 -42.74
C HIS A 474 26.02 14.82 -43.54
N ALA A 475 24.77 14.37 -43.64
CA ALA A 475 23.72 15.11 -44.33
C ALA A 475 23.48 16.49 -43.71
N ARG A 476 23.53 16.60 -42.37
CA ARG A 476 23.37 17.87 -41.65
C ARG A 476 24.55 18.80 -41.88
N VAL A 477 25.78 18.32 -41.81
CA VAL A 477 26.99 19.11 -42.09
C VAL A 477 26.98 19.68 -43.52
N GLN A 478 26.45 18.94 -44.49
CA GLN A 478 26.35 19.40 -45.88
C GLN A 478 25.22 20.41 -46.14
N THR A 479 24.20 20.44 -45.28
CA THR A 479 22.99 21.24 -45.50
C THR A 479 22.83 22.44 -44.57
N LEU A 480 23.48 22.43 -43.40
CA LEU A 480 23.45 23.56 -42.47
C LEU A 480 24.19 24.79 -43.03
N MET A 481 23.56 25.95 -42.92
CA MET A 481 24.21 27.23 -43.22
C MET A 481 25.17 27.64 -42.09
N PRO A 482 26.20 28.47 -42.35
CA PRO A 482 27.18 28.88 -41.34
C PRO A 482 26.59 29.58 -40.10
N GLN A 483 25.44 30.22 -40.24
CA GLN A 483 24.72 30.89 -39.14
C GLN A 483 23.68 30.00 -38.44
N GLU A 484 23.44 28.78 -38.91
CA GLU A 484 22.47 27.86 -38.33
C GLU A 484 23.11 26.94 -37.29
N ARG A 485 22.31 26.51 -36.33
CA ARG A 485 22.67 25.44 -35.38
C ARG A 485 21.59 24.39 -35.36
N LEU A 486 21.98 23.16 -35.04
CA LEU A 486 21.05 22.04 -34.91
C LEU A 486 20.46 22.06 -33.49
N ALA A 487 19.17 22.35 -33.36
CA ALA A 487 18.50 22.49 -32.06
C ALA A 487 17.24 21.63 -31.96
N GLY A 488 17.01 21.06 -30.78
CA GLY A 488 15.74 20.44 -30.37
C GLY A 488 15.04 21.29 -29.31
N PRO A 489 13.96 20.77 -28.69
CA PRO A 489 13.13 21.54 -27.76
C PRO A 489 13.91 22.14 -26.58
N ASN A 490 14.86 21.39 -25.99
CA ASN A 490 15.64 21.78 -24.80
C ASN A 490 17.14 21.46 -24.97
N TYR A 491 17.64 21.40 -26.21
CA TYR A 491 19.05 21.05 -26.47
C TYR A 491 19.57 21.57 -27.80
N VAL A 492 20.90 21.72 -27.89
CA VAL A 492 21.63 22.10 -29.10
C VAL A 492 22.74 21.10 -29.36
N ILE A 493 22.97 20.80 -30.64
CA ILE A 493 24.02 19.91 -31.11
C ILE A 493 25.00 20.69 -31.98
N HIS A 494 26.27 20.70 -31.56
CA HIS A 494 27.39 21.26 -32.30
C HIS A 494 28.02 20.22 -33.21
N LEU A 495 28.14 20.58 -34.48
CA LEU A 495 28.72 19.73 -35.54
C LEU A 495 30.13 20.19 -35.96
N ASP A 496 30.71 21.20 -35.29
CA ASP A 496 31.98 21.83 -35.69
C ASP A 496 33.14 20.82 -35.80
N ALA A 497 33.23 19.90 -34.84
CA ALA A 497 34.24 18.84 -34.83
C ALA A 497 33.98 17.77 -35.91
N ALA A 498 32.74 17.58 -36.34
CA ALA A 498 32.37 16.53 -37.28
C ALA A 498 32.99 16.74 -38.68
N GLN A 499 33.18 17.99 -39.11
CA GLN A 499 33.82 18.31 -40.39
C GLN A 499 35.27 17.81 -40.45
N ALA A 500 36.04 18.03 -39.39
CA ALA A 500 37.41 17.54 -39.29
C ALA A 500 37.48 16.01 -39.17
N MET A 501 36.51 15.40 -38.48
CA MET A 501 36.41 13.95 -38.33
C MET A 501 36.13 13.23 -39.65
N PHE A 502 35.26 13.78 -40.53
CA PHE A 502 34.98 13.18 -41.84
C PHE A 502 36.24 13.01 -42.71
N LEU A 503 37.20 13.92 -42.59
CA LEU A 503 38.42 13.92 -43.40
C LEU A 503 39.49 12.96 -42.86
N ASN A 504 39.49 12.71 -41.56
CA ASN A 504 40.61 12.07 -40.87
C ASN A 504 40.27 10.70 -40.25
N GLU A 505 39.00 10.32 -40.15
CA GLU A 505 38.59 9.08 -39.50
C GLU A 505 38.10 7.98 -40.47
N PRO A 506 38.42 6.70 -40.19
CA PRO A 506 37.90 5.54 -40.92
C PRO A 506 36.36 5.53 -41.05
N PHE A 507 35.82 4.96 -42.13
CA PHE A 507 34.37 4.95 -42.41
C PHE A 507 33.54 4.21 -41.34
N ASP A 508 34.13 3.20 -40.72
CA ASP A 508 33.57 2.37 -39.65
C ASP A 508 33.68 2.99 -38.24
N SER A 509 34.23 4.20 -38.13
CA SER A 509 34.34 4.91 -36.85
C SER A 509 32.97 5.22 -36.27
N ARG A 510 32.77 4.85 -34.99
CA ARG A 510 31.53 5.12 -34.24
C ARG A 510 31.51 6.56 -33.74
N TRP A 511 30.40 7.25 -33.96
CA TRP A 511 30.20 8.64 -33.60
C TRP A 511 29.17 8.74 -32.47
N LEU A 512 29.41 9.65 -31.54
CA LEU A 512 28.71 9.80 -30.26
C LEU A 512 28.44 11.29 -30.00
N LEU A 513 27.64 11.58 -28.99
CA LEU A 513 27.40 12.93 -28.49
C LEU A 513 28.03 13.11 -27.10
N LEU A 514 28.96 14.05 -26.96
CA LEU A 514 29.48 14.49 -25.66
C LEU A 514 28.53 15.56 -25.10
N ARG A 515 27.99 15.34 -23.91
CA ARG A 515 27.22 16.34 -23.16
C ARG A 515 28.19 17.33 -22.52
N VAL A 516 27.95 18.62 -22.75
CA VAL A 516 28.85 19.69 -22.30
C VAL A 516 28.19 20.65 -21.30
N SER A 517 26.87 20.67 -21.17
CA SER A 517 26.19 21.60 -20.24
C SER A 517 26.33 21.22 -18.75
N ARG A 518 26.17 22.23 -17.89
CA ARG A 518 26.05 22.06 -16.43
C ARG A 518 24.71 21.39 -16.10
N ASP A 519 24.66 20.58 -15.05
CA ASP A 519 23.38 20.02 -14.59
C ASP A 519 22.45 21.15 -14.11
N GLY A 520 21.18 21.11 -14.53
CA GLY A 520 20.16 22.09 -14.14
C GLY A 520 20.00 23.30 -15.05
N THR A 521 20.62 23.34 -16.23
CA THR A 521 20.31 24.33 -17.27
C THR A 521 19.10 23.90 -18.11
N ASP A 522 18.24 24.86 -18.49
CA ASP A 522 17.06 24.60 -19.33
C ASP A 522 17.42 24.08 -20.74
N GLU A 523 18.65 24.37 -21.20
CA GLU A 523 19.17 23.94 -22.49
C GLU A 523 20.42 23.07 -22.31
N THR A 524 20.44 21.89 -22.94
CA THR A 524 21.58 20.96 -22.92
C THR A 524 22.41 21.06 -24.21
N THR A 525 23.72 21.25 -24.07
CA THR A 525 24.62 21.34 -25.23
C THR A 525 25.33 20.02 -25.46
N TYR A 526 25.32 19.55 -26.71
CA TYR A 526 26.00 18.34 -27.16
C TYR A 526 27.03 18.66 -28.24
N HIS A 527 28.16 17.95 -28.23
CA HIS A 527 29.16 17.99 -29.29
C HIS A 527 29.31 16.61 -29.92
N VAL A 528 29.33 16.55 -31.26
CA VAL A 528 29.65 15.31 -31.95
C VAL A 528 31.12 14.97 -31.74
N VAL A 529 31.39 13.74 -31.27
CA VAL A 529 32.74 13.22 -31.03
C VAL A 529 32.84 11.78 -31.55
N SER A 530 34.05 11.32 -31.84
CA SER A 530 34.28 9.91 -32.17
C SER A 530 34.54 9.06 -30.94
N GLU A 531 34.33 7.76 -31.10
CA GLU A 531 34.72 6.76 -30.12
C GLU A 531 36.24 6.76 -29.84
N HIS A 532 37.06 7.12 -30.83
CA HIS A 532 38.51 7.29 -30.61
C HIS A 532 38.78 8.50 -29.70
N ALA A 533 38.18 9.66 -29.99
CA ALA A 533 38.29 10.85 -29.16
C ALA A 533 37.78 10.59 -27.73
N LYS A 534 36.66 9.88 -27.55
CA LYS A 534 36.18 9.47 -26.23
C LYS A 534 37.24 8.69 -25.46
N ARG A 535 37.86 7.68 -26.07
CA ARG A 535 38.91 6.86 -25.41
C ARG A 535 40.12 7.70 -25.03
N GLU A 536 40.56 8.60 -25.92
CA GLU A 536 41.65 9.51 -25.61
C GLU A 536 41.29 10.47 -24.47
N MET A 537 40.11 11.09 -24.50
CA MET A 537 39.67 12.03 -23.47
C MET A 537 39.58 11.37 -22.09
N LEU A 538 39.06 10.14 -22.02
CA LEU A 538 38.97 9.36 -20.79
C LEU A 538 40.35 8.90 -20.31
N ALA A 539 41.23 8.43 -21.21
CA ALA A 539 42.58 8.00 -20.85
C ALA A 539 43.45 9.15 -20.31
N HIS A 540 43.26 10.36 -20.83
CA HIS A 540 43.99 11.56 -20.40
C HIS A 540 43.33 12.31 -19.23
N THR A 541 42.26 11.75 -18.63
CA THR A 541 41.54 12.39 -17.51
C THR A 541 41.13 13.83 -17.83
N THR A 542 40.65 14.05 -19.07
CA THR A 542 40.31 15.38 -19.56
C THR A 542 39.23 16.01 -18.69
N MET A 543 39.40 17.26 -18.27
CA MET A 543 38.42 17.96 -17.44
C MET A 543 37.14 18.25 -18.23
N HIS A 544 35.98 18.05 -17.60
CA HIS A 544 34.70 18.37 -18.20
C HIS A 544 34.58 19.90 -18.40
N PRO A 545 34.17 20.41 -19.58
CA PRO A 545 34.24 21.85 -19.87
C PRO A 545 33.40 22.75 -18.96
N GLN A 546 32.29 22.23 -18.41
CA GLN A 546 31.38 22.97 -17.53
C GLN A 546 31.19 22.35 -16.12
N ARG A 547 31.95 21.31 -15.78
CA ARG A 547 31.84 20.65 -14.46
C ARG A 547 33.24 20.57 -13.85
N GLU A 548 33.34 20.79 -12.55
CA GLU A 548 34.61 20.71 -11.81
C GLU A 548 35.02 19.25 -11.54
N ARG A 549 34.90 18.38 -12.55
CA ARG A 549 35.31 16.97 -12.49
C ARG A 549 35.88 16.52 -13.84
N PRO A 550 36.73 15.48 -13.87
CA PRO A 550 37.09 14.80 -15.11
C PRO A 550 35.87 14.27 -15.86
N LEU A 551 35.99 14.16 -17.18
CA LEU A 551 35.04 13.44 -18.01
C LEU A 551 34.97 11.97 -17.58
N ASP A 552 33.76 11.44 -17.59
CA ASP A 552 33.50 10.03 -17.36
C ASP A 552 32.63 9.44 -18.49
N ALA A 553 32.40 8.13 -18.45
CA ALA A 553 31.62 7.46 -19.48
C ALA A 553 30.16 7.94 -19.58
N SER A 554 29.59 8.50 -18.50
CA SER A 554 28.21 8.98 -18.45
C SER A 554 28.01 10.33 -19.17
N ASP A 555 29.09 11.04 -19.46
CA ASP A 555 29.05 12.29 -20.24
C ASP A 555 28.86 12.04 -21.74
N PHE A 556 29.00 10.80 -22.21
CA PHE A 556 28.85 10.43 -23.62
C PHE A 556 27.54 9.69 -23.86
N ILE A 557 26.75 10.19 -24.81
CA ILE A 557 25.50 9.58 -25.28
C ILE A 557 25.78 8.90 -26.62
N ASP A 558 25.37 7.65 -26.75
CA ASP A 558 25.52 6.85 -27.96
C ASP A 558 24.21 6.15 -28.36
N GLY A 559 24.31 5.28 -29.37
CA GLY A 559 23.22 4.41 -29.76
C GLY A 559 21.93 5.13 -30.19
N ALA A 560 20.79 4.50 -29.90
CA ALA A 560 19.49 4.99 -30.34
C ALA A 560 19.11 6.34 -29.73
N GLN A 561 19.62 6.65 -28.52
CA GLN A 561 19.41 7.95 -27.91
C GLN A 561 20.13 9.07 -28.66
N ALA A 562 21.39 8.87 -29.04
CA ALA A 562 22.13 9.84 -29.85
C ALA A 562 21.48 10.01 -31.23
N LEU A 563 21.06 8.91 -31.86
CA LEU A 563 20.34 8.95 -33.14
C LEU A 563 19.03 9.72 -33.02
N GLU A 564 18.26 9.53 -31.95
CA GLU A 564 17.01 10.26 -31.73
C GLU A 564 17.25 11.77 -31.62
N LEU A 565 18.22 12.20 -30.80
CA LEU A 565 18.55 13.62 -30.66
C LEU A 565 18.93 14.25 -32.01
N LEU A 566 19.68 13.52 -32.85
CA LEU A 566 20.08 14.00 -34.17
C LEU A 566 18.92 14.08 -35.17
N LEU A 567 17.98 13.12 -35.13
CA LEU A 567 16.82 13.07 -36.02
C LEU A 567 15.76 14.10 -35.64
N SER A 568 15.52 14.30 -34.34
CA SER A 568 14.53 15.23 -33.81
C SER A 568 14.96 16.69 -33.93
N ALA A 569 16.27 16.96 -34.00
CA ALA A 569 16.77 18.32 -34.09
C ALA A 569 16.55 18.95 -35.47
N ARG A 570 16.30 20.26 -35.46
CA ARG A 570 16.02 21.09 -36.63
C ARG A 570 17.05 22.22 -36.76
N PRO A 571 17.35 22.69 -37.98
CA PRO A 571 18.15 23.90 -38.16
C PRO A 571 17.41 25.11 -37.57
N VAL A 572 18.10 25.91 -36.76
CA VAL A 572 17.61 27.16 -36.17
C VAL A 572 18.69 28.23 -36.33
N ASP A 573 18.30 29.46 -36.68
CA ASP A 573 19.22 30.59 -36.76
C ASP A 573 19.86 30.90 -35.39
N ALA A 574 21.18 31.02 -35.35
CA ALA A 574 21.95 31.27 -34.13
C ALA A 574 21.58 32.59 -33.42
N SER A 575 20.95 33.55 -34.13
CA SER A 575 20.45 34.80 -33.56
C SER A 575 19.20 34.64 -32.69
N VAL A 576 18.40 33.59 -32.93
CA VAL A 576 17.12 33.34 -32.21
C VAL A 576 17.35 32.64 -30.87
N VAL A 577 18.38 31.79 -30.77
CA VAL A 577 18.71 31.02 -29.57
C VAL A 577 19.21 31.90 -28.41
N SER A 578 19.74 33.10 -28.72
CA SER A 578 20.21 34.05 -27.69
C SER A 578 19.10 34.87 -27.00
N GLY A 579 17.84 34.78 -27.45
CA GLY A 579 16.74 35.64 -27.00
C GLY A 579 15.57 34.97 -26.26
N ALA A 580 15.55 33.64 -26.15
CA ALA A 580 14.40 32.90 -25.61
C ALA A 580 14.48 32.63 -24.09
N GLY A 581 14.99 33.59 -23.32
CA GLY A 581 14.65 33.69 -21.89
C GLY A 581 13.34 34.47 -21.77
N SER A 582 12.23 33.77 -21.49
CA SER A 582 10.88 34.33 -21.21
C SER A 582 9.99 34.62 -22.43
N LYS A 583 9.23 33.60 -22.86
CA LYS A 583 7.74 33.60 -22.92
C LYS A 583 7.25 32.35 -23.66
N ALA A 584 6.43 31.56 -22.98
CA ALA A 584 5.69 30.46 -23.59
C ALA A 584 4.79 30.98 -24.74
N PRO A 585 4.72 30.30 -25.89
CA PRO A 585 3.72 30.62 -26.90
C PRO A 585 2.36 30.14 -26.39
N SER A 586 1.46 31.09 -26.12
CA SER A 586 0.04 30.84 -25.92
C SER A 586 -0.56 30.26 -27.21
N SER A 587 -1.08 29.03 -27.14
CA SER A 587 -1.90 28.45 -28.22
C SER A 587 -3.10 29.35 -28.54
N PRO A 588 -3.45 29.55 -29.83
CA PRO A 588 -4.70 30.20 -30.19
C PRO A 588 -5.84 29.18 -30.03
N LEU A 589 -6.52 29.23 -28.89
CA LEU A 589 -7.86 28.65 -28.77
C LEU A 589 -8.79 29.52 -29.62
N SER A 590 -9.16 29.01 -30.79
CA SER A 590 -10.20 29.59 -31.63
C SER A 590 -11.52 29.58 -30.86
N ALA A 591 -11.99 30.76 -30.50
CA ALA A 591 -13.38 31.00 -30.17
C ALA A 591 -14.25 30.70 -31.40
N SER A 592 -15.25 29.84 -31.22
CA SER A 592 -16.51 29.92 -31.94
C SER A 592 -17.61 29.49 -30.97
N ALA A 593 -18.31 30.51 -30.50
CA ALA A 593 -19.46 30.43 -29.64
C ALA A 593 -20.71 29.97 -30.41
N SER A 594 -21.58 29.23 -29.72
CA SER A 594 -23.04 29.33 -29.83
C SER A 594 -23.57 28.79 -28.49
N GLN A 595 -23.80 29.65 -27.49
CA GLN A 595 -25.10 30.29 -27.26
C GLN A 595 -26.28 29.35 -27.51
N ILE A 596 -26.78 28.72 -26.44
CA ILE A 596 -28.22 28.67 -26.18
C ILE A 596 -28.44 29.17 -24.75
N ALA A 597 -29.13 30.30 -24.68
CA ALA A 597 -29.56 30.98 -23.47
C ALA A 597 -30.61 30.16 -22.70
N GLY A 598 -30.63 30.35 -21.38
CA GLY A 598 -31.53 29.65 -20.48
C GLY A 598 -32.96 30.16 -20.44
N THR A 599 -33.80 29.43 -19.69
CA THR A 599 -34.93 29.96 -18.93
C THR A 599 -35.38 28.90 -17.91
N ARG A 600 -35.38 29.32 -16.63
CA ARG A 600 -35.94 28.67 -15.42
C ARG A 600 -35.22 27.49 -14.80
#